data_AF-A0A101HI50-F1
#
_entry.id   AF-A0A101HI50-F1
#
_cell.length_a   1.000
_cell.length_b   1.000
_cell.length_c   1.000
_cell.angle_alpha   90.00
_cell.angle_beta   90.00
_cell.angle_gamma   90.00
#
_symmetry.space_group_name_H-M   'P 1'
#
loop_
_entity.id
_entity.type
_entity.pdbx_description
1 polymer ?
#
loop_
_entity_poly.entity_id
_entity_poly.type
_entity_poly.pdbx_seq_one_letter_code
_entity_poly.pdbx_strand_id
1 'polypeptide(L)'
;MSKFQSFLIIVFLGMFGYFKYNEMLVQLDTYELKEQEHVDTLYGIYQSNMSNCLSQAKENKKSNQEINDTCIDTLNSSIVANWLKDYGYGYLLEDRLVVNPNE
;
A
#
# COMPACT_ATOMS: atom_id res chain seq x y z
N MET A 1 42.82 -29.78 -21.09
CA MET A 1 42.52 -28.55 -20.32
C MET A 1 43.23 -28.66 -18.97
N SER A 2 44.04 -27.68 -18.57
CA SER A 2 44.79 -27.75 -17.30
C SER A 2 43.84 -27.66 -16.10
N LYS A 3 44.11 -28.39 -15.01
CA LYS A 3 43.33 -28.33 -13.75
C LYS A 3 43.17 -26.90 -13.23
N PHE A 4 44.16 -26.04 -13.49
CA PHE A 4 44.13 -24.61 -13.15
C PHE A 4 43.07 -23.83 -13.94
N GLN A 5 42.89 -24.14 -15.23
CA GLN A 5 41.88 -23.50 -16.08
C GLN A 5 40.46 -23.91 -15.66
N SER A 6 40.24 -25.18 -15.30
CA SER A 6 38.96 -25.63 -14.76
C SER A 6 38.61 -24.97 -13.42
N PHE A 7 39.59 -24.77 -12.55
CA PHE A 7 39.39 -24.06 -11.28
C PHE A 7 38.96 -22.59 -11.51
N LEU A 8 39.63 -21.88 -12.42
CA LEU A 8 39.29 -20.49 -12.74
C LEU A 8 37.86 -20.36 -13.28
N ILE A 9 37.41 -21.30 -14.11
CA ILE A 9 36.03 -21.28 -14.65
C ILE A 9 35.00 -21.43 -13.52
N ILE A 10 35.23 -22.35 -12.57
CA ILE A 10 34.31 -22.55 -11.43
C ILE A 10 34.23 -21.28 -10.58
N VAL A 11 35.37 -20.63 -10.32
CA VAL A 11 35.42 -19.38 -9.55
C VAL A 11 34.70 -18.25 -10.30
N PHE A 12 34.88 -18.13 -11.62
CA PHE A 12 34.18 -17.14 -12.44
C PHE A 12 32.67 -17.37 -12.45
N LEU A 13 32.21 -18.62 -12.58
CA LEU A 13 30.79 -18.95 -12.53
C LEU A 13 30.19 -18.65 -11.15
N GLY A 14 30.92 -18.93 -10.07
CA GLY A 14 30.51 -18.60 -8.70
C GLY A 14 30.38 -17.08 -8.49
N MET A 15 31.36 -16.30 -8.94
CA MET A 15 31.29 -14.83 -8.88
C MET A 15 30.15 -14.28 -9.73
N PHE A 16 29.92 -14.81 -10.92
CA PHE A 16 28.84 -14.40 -11.79
C PHE A 16 27.46 -14.70 -11.17
N GLY A 17 27.29 -15.89 -10.58
CA GLY A 17 26.07 -16.25 -9.86
C GLY A 17 25.81 -15.37 -8.65
N TYR A 18 26.84 -15.05 -7.86
CA TYR A 18 26.73 -14.15 -6.72
C TYR A 18 26.33 -12.72 -7.15
N PHE A 19 26.92 -12.21 -8.23
CA PHE A 19 26.57 -10.90 -8.77
C PHE A 19 25.10 -10.85 -9.22
N LYS A 20 24.64 -11.88 -9.95
CA LYS A 20 23.24 -11.99 -10.38
C LYS A 20 22.25 -12.12 -9.23
N TYR A 21 22.62 -12.84 -8.18
CA TYR A 21 21.80 -12.93 -6.97
C TYR A 21 21.62 -11.56 -6.31
N ASN A 22 22.70 -10.79 -6.16
CA ASN A 22 22.62 -9.44 -5.58
C ASN A 22 21.82 -8.46 -6.46
N GLU A 23 21.97 -8.52 -7.79
CA GLU A 23 21.12 -7.72 -8.70
C GLU A 23 19.63 -8.04 -8.52
N MET A 24 19.28 -9.32 -8.34
CA MET A 24 17.90 -9.74 -8.12
C MET A 24 17.36 -9.22 -6.77
N LEU A 25 18.15 -9.28 -5.70
CA LEU A 25 17.75 -8.74 -4.40
C LEU A 25 17.49 -7.24 -4.47
N VAL A 26 18.39 -6.47 -5.09
CA VAL A 26 18.21 -5.02 -5.24
C VAL A 26 16.95 -4.69 -6.07
N GLN A 27 16.67 -5.47 -7.12
CA GLN A 27 15.43 -5.31 -7.88
C GLN A 27 14.21 -5.56 -7.00
N LEU A 28 14.22 -6.63 -6.21
CA LEU A 28 13.13 -7.00 -5.33
C LEU A 28 12.85 -5.91 -4.28
N ASP A 29 13.89 -5.43 -3.60
CA ASP A 29 13.80 -4.29 -2.68
C ASP A 29 13.23 -3.04 -3.36
N THR A 30 13.64 -2.77 -4.61
CA THR A 30 13.14 -1.63 -5.38
C THR A 30 11.66 -1.78 -5.75
N TYR A 31 11.21 -3.01 -6.05
CA TYR A 31 9.80 -3.29 -6.31
C TYR A 31 8.96 -3.09 -5.05
N GLU A 32 9.40 -3.62 -3.91
CA GLU A 32 8.72 -3.45 -2.63
C GLU A 32 8.62 -1.97 -2.23
N LEU A 33 9.69 -1.20 -2.40
CA LEU A 33 9.68 0.24 -2.12
C LEU A 33 8.68 0.99 -3.00
N LYS A 34 8.61 0.66 -4.30
CA LYS A 34 7.64 1.28 -5.22
C LYS A 34 6.21 0.91 -4.89
N GLU A 35 5.98 -0.33 -4.45
CA GLU A 35 4.67 -0.77 -3.98
C GLU A 35 4.26 0.00 -2.73
N GLN A 36 5.15 0.12 -1.74
CA GLN A 36 4.90 0.91 -0.53
C GLN A 36 4.60 2.39 -0.85
N GLU A 37 5.40 3.03 -1.71
CA GLU A 37 5.17 4.41 -2.14
C GLU A 37 3.81 4.58 -2.83
N HIS A 38 3.41 3.58 -3.63
CA HIS A 38 2.11 3.57 -4.29
C HIS A 38 0.96 3.44 -3.28
N VAL A 39 1.08 2.52 -2.31
CA VAL A 39 0.10 2.36 -1.22
C VAL A 39 -0.01 3.64 -0.40
N ASP A 40 1.11 4.24 -0.01
CA ASP A 40 1.12 5.50 0.76
C ASP A 40 0.42 6.63 0.00
N THR A 41 0.65 6.72 -1.31
CA THR A 41 -0.01 7.71 -2.18
C THR A 41 -1.52 7.50 -2.20
N LEU A 42 -1.97 6.26 -2.45
CA LEU A 42 -3.39 5.93 -2.51
C LEU A 42 -4.09 6.13 -1.15
N TYR A 43 -3.44 5.71 -0.08
CA TYR A 43 -3.93 5.91 1.27
C TYR A 43 -3.97 7.40 1.64
N GLY A 44 -2.98 8.19 1.23
CA GLY A 44 -2.98 9.65 1.39
C GLY A 44 -4.17 10.32 0.69
N ILE A 45 -4.50 9.88 -0.54
CA ILE A 45 -5.70 10.35 -1.27
C ILE A 45 -6.97 9.98 -0.52
N TYR A 46 -7.08 8.73 -0.07
CA TYR A 46 -8.22 8.26 0.73
C TYR A 46 -8.41 9.11 2.00
N GLN A 47 -7.34 9.31 2.78
CA GLN A 47 -7.37 10.09 4.02
C GLN A 47 -7.70 11.57 3.78
N SER A 48 -7.16 12.18 2.74
CA SER A 48 -7.49 13.56 2.38
C SER A 48 -8.99 13.71 2.05
N ASN A 49 -9.53 12.79 1.25
CA ASN A 49 -10.95 12.79 0.91
C ASN A 49 -11.84 12.53 2.13
N MET A 50 -11.43 11.62 3.01
CA MET A 50 -12.12 11.33 4.26
C MET A 50 -12.16 12.56 5.16
N SER A 51 -11.02 13.19 5.43
CA SER A 51 -10.92 14.39 6.24
C SER A 51 -11.79 15.53 5.69
N ASN A 52 -11.78 15.73 4.37
CA ASN A 52 -12.60 16.75 3.73
C ASN A 52 -14.09 16.45 3.88
N CYS A 53 -14.51 15.20 3.68
CA CYS A 53 -15.90 14.80 3.83
C CYS A 53 -16.39 14.98 5.27
N LEU A 54 -15.61 14.53 6.25
CA LEU A 54 -15.92 14.69 7.67
C LEU A 54 -16.01 16.16 8.07
N SER A 55 -15.10 17.01 7.58
CA SER A 55 -15.13 18.46 7.85
C SER A 55 -16.43 19.09 7.33
N GLN A 56 -16.78 18.80 6.08
CA GLN A 56 -18.01 19.32 5.47
C GLN A 56 -19.26 18.78 6.16
N ALA A 57 -19.27 17.50 6.55
CA ALA A 57 -20.41 16.91 7.23
C ALA A 57 -20.62 17.54 8.63
N LYS A 58 -19.53 17.85 9.34
CA LYS A 58 -19.55 18.57 10.61
C LYS A 58 -20.07 20.00 10.45
N GLU A 59 -19.61 20.73 9.43
CA GLU A 59 -20.11 22.08 9.12
C GLU A 59 -21.61 22.06 8.81
N ASN A 60 -22.08 21.03 8.10
CA ASN A 60 -23.49 20.83 7.76
C ASN A 60 -24.31 20.19 8.90
N LYS A 61 -23.71 19.96 10.08
CA LYS A 61 -24.34 19.35 11.26
C LYS A 61 -25.03 18.01 10.94
N LYS A 62 -24.45 17.21 10.05
CA LYS A 62 -24.95 15.88 9.73
C LYS A 62 -24.85 14.97 10.96
N SER A 63 -25.83 14.07 11.10
CA SER A 63 -25.78 13.02 12.12
C SER A 63 -24.69 12.00 11.82
N ASN A 64 -24.25 11.26 12.84
CA ASN A 64 -23.25 10.20 12.67
C ASN A 64 -23.70 9.12 11.67
N GLN A 65 -25.01 8.83 11.60
CA GLN A 65 -25.56 7.89 10.61
C GLN A 65 -25.38 8.43 9.18
N GLU A 66 -25.73 9.69 8.95
CA GLU A 66 -25.56 10.32 7.63
C GLU A 66 -24.08 10.43 7.24
N ILE A 67 -23.17 10.61 8.22
CA ILE A 67 -21.73 10.63 7.97
C ILE A 67 -21.26 9.24 7.53
N ASN A 68 -21.69 8.17 8.20
CA ASN A 68 -21.34 6.81 7.80
C ASN A 68 -21.80 6.53 6.36
N ASP A 69 -23.06 6.81 6.04
CA ASP A 69 -23.62 6.52 4.72
C ASP A 69 -22.99 7.41 3.61
N THR A 70 -22.79 8.71 3.88
CA THR A 70 -22.37 9.67 2.84
C THR A 70 -20.86 9.86 2.71
N CYS A 71 -20.11 9.67 3.80
CA CYS A 71 -18.65 9.77 3.76
C CYS A 71 -18.00 8.39 3.73
N ILE A 72 -18.28 7.56 4.74
CA ILE A 72 -17.54 6.30 4.93
C ILE A 72 -17.89 5.29 3.84
N ASP A 73 -19.17 4.97 3.65
CA ASP A 73 -19.58 3.98 2.65
C ASP A 73 -19.25 4.42 1.22
N THR A 74 -19.47 5.71 0.93
CA THR A 74 -19.15 6.28 -0.38
C THR A 74 -17.65 6.21 -0.67
N LEU A 75 -16.78 6.60 0.27
CA LEU A 75 -15.33 6.52 0.07
C LEU A 75 -14.83 5.08 0.06
N ASN A 76 -15.39 4.19 0.87
CA ASN A 76 -15.05 2.77 0.91
C ASN A 76 -15.49 2.00 -0.33
N SER A 77 -16.36 2.58 -1.15
CA SER A 77 -16.77 2.08 -2.47
C SER A 77 -15.95 2.66 -3.63
N SER A 78 -15.06 3.62 -3.35
CA SER A 78 -14.24 4.29 -4.38
C SER A 78 -13.21 3.35 -5.00
N ILE A 79 -12.70 3.72 -6.18
CA ILE A 79 -11.64 2.98 -6.89
C ILE A 79 -10.41 2.81 -6.01
N VAL A 80 -10.03 3.86 -5.26
CA VAL A 80 -8.87 3.83 -4.36
C VAL A 80 -9.08 2.82 -3.23
N ALA A 81 -10.25 2.84 -2.57
CA ALA A 81 -10.56 1.92 -1.49
C ALA A 81 -10.67 0.46 -1.98
N ASN A 82 -11.27 0.23 -3.15
CA ASN A 82 -11.35 -1.10 -3.74
C ASN A 82 -9.95 -1.62 -4.10
N TRP A 83 -9.10 -0.78 -4.70
CA TRP A 83 -7.72 -1.16 -4.97
C TRP A 83 -6.97 -1.53 -3.68
N LEU A 84 -7.07 -0.71 -2.62
CA LEU A 84 -6.43 -1.02 -1.34
C LEU A 84 -6.95 -2.34 -0.77
N LYS A 85 -8.25 -2.64 -0.85
CA LYS A 85 -8.82 -3.93 -0.43
C LYS A 85 -8.30 -5.11 -1.24
N ASP A 86 -8.34 -4.99 -2.57
CA ASP A 86 -7.97 -6.08 -3.49
C ASP A 86 -6.50 -6.50 -3.33
N TYR A 87 -5.64 -5.57 -2.91
CA TYR A 87 -4.21 -5.81 -2.67
C TYR A 87 -3.86 -6.06 -1.19
N GLY A 88 -4.86 -6.26 -0.32
CA GLY A 88 -4.65 -6.66 1.08
C GLY A 88 -4.47 -5.53 2.09
N TYR A 89 -4.61 -4.27 1.65
CA TYR A 89 -4.52 -3.06 2.45
C TYR A 89 -5.88 -2.54 2.96
N GLY A 90 -6.93 -3.37 2.92
CA GLY A 90 -8.27 -3.01 3.39
C GLY A 90 -8.31 -2.59 4.86
N TYR A 91 -7.37 -3.06 5.68
CA TYR A 91 -7.24 -2.71 7.11
C TYR A 91 -6.88 -1.23 7.36
N LEU A 92 -6.43 -0.51 6.32
CA LEU A 92 -6.14 0.92 6.41
C LEU A 92 -7.41 1.78 6.29
N LEU A 93 -8.52 1.19 5.83
CA LEU A 93 -9.75 1.92 5.59
C LEU A 93 -10.56 2.09 6.88
N GLU A 94 -11.37 3.14 6.93
CA GLU A 94 -12.19 3.45 8.09
C GLU A 94 -13.51 2.67 7.98
N ASP A 95 -13.85 1.87 8.98
CA ASP A 95 -15.04 1.01 8.90
C ASP A 95 -16.33 1.73 9.32
N ARG A 96 -16.27 2.63 10.31
CA ARG A 96 -17.45 3.33 10.86
C ARG A 96 -17.07 4.33 11.95
N LEU A 97 -17.80 5.44 12.05
CA LEU A 97 -17.78 6.24 13.27
C LEU A 97 -18.50 5.49 14.40
N VAL A 98 -17.87 5.45 15.58
CA VAL A 98 -18.51 4.94 16.80
C VAL A 98 -19.56 5.97 17.24
N VAL A 99 -20.83 5.66 16.97
CA VAL A 99 -21.96 6.45 17.48
C VAL A 99 -21.99 6.28 19.00
N ASN A 100 -21.62 7.33 19.74
CA ASN A 100 -21.84 7.36 21.18
C ASN A 100 -23.33 7.70 21.42
N PRO A 101 -24.15 6.82 22.02
CA PRO A 101 -25.59 7.05 22.16
C PRO A 101 -25.96 8.18 23.14
N ASN A 102 -24.97 8.95 23.64
CA ASN A 102 -25.14 10.02 24.62
C ASN A 102 -24.75 11.42 24.08
N GLU A 103 -24.54 11.58 22.77
CA GLU A 103 -24.41 12.90 22.10
C GLU A 103 -25.70 13.30 21.37
#